data_AF-A0AAD6UUF0-F1
#
_entry.id   AF-A0AAD6UUF0-F1
#
_cell.length_a   1.000
_cell.length_b   1.000
_cell.length_c   1.000
_cell.angle_alpha   90.00
_cell.angle_beta   90.00
_cell.angle_gamma   90.00
#
_symmetry.space_group_name_H-M   'P 1'
#
loop_
_entity.id
_entity.type
_entity.pdbx_description
1 polymer ?
#
loop_
_entity_poly.entity_id
_entity_poly.type
_entity_poly.pdbx_seq_one_letter_code
_entity_poly.pdbx_strand_id
1 'polypeptide(L)'
;MSQGPLTLIWLAVTFDNDEYTAELASDKLKTLIDVEAVQHPWQQISIIIRIAPPTALGSDPITILAHIDSINRDGITSDLPTPGAGDDGSGTVTILEAFRALLVANYVPVSPVEFHFCAGEEGGLLNSQKV
;
A
#
# COMPACT_ATOMS: atom_id res chain seq x y z
N MET A 1 14.57 -15.77 0.16
CA MET A 1 13.21 -15.37 -0.24
C MET A 1 13.35 -14.61 -1.54
N SER A 2 12.93 -15.22 -2.65
CA SER A 2 12.86 -14.50 -3.92
C SER A 2 11.56 -13.75 -3.95
N GLN A 3 11.66 -12.44 -4.14
CA GLN A 3 10.53 -11.55 -4.32
C GLN A 3 10.19 -11.60 -5.82
N GLY A 4 9.03 -12.13 -6.19
CA GLY A 4 8.59 -12.21 -7.58
C GLY A 4 8.68 -10.82 -8.26
N PRO A 5 9.37 -10.68 -9.41
CA PRO A 5 10.02 -9.39 -9.72
C PRO A 5 9.18 -8.33 -10.43
N LEU A 6 7.85 -8.43 -10.64
CA LEU A 6 7.20 -7.52 -11.62
C LEU A 6 5.86 -6.87 -11.25
N THR A 7 4.98 -7.49 -10.47
CA THR A 7 3.64 -6.92 -10.23
C THR A 7 3.58 -5.90 -9.09
N LEU A 8 4.48 -6.01 -8.10
CA LEU A 8 4.42 -5.19 -6.87
C LEU A 8 5.41 -4.02 -6.88
N ILE A 9 6.39 -4.06 -7.79
CA ILE A 9 7.26 -2.92 -8.11
C ILE A 9 6.45 -1.80 -8.78
N TRP A 10 5.46 -2.13 -9.62
CA TRP A 10 4.62 -1.11 -10.25
C TRP A 10 3.84 -0.31 -9.21
N LEU A 11 3.20 -0.97 -8.23
CA LEU A 11 2.45 -0.28 -7.18
C LEU A 11 3.36 0.65 -6.36
N ALA A 12 4.55 0.16 -5.98
CA ALA A 12 5.58 0.95 -5.32
C ALA A 12 6.00 2.17 -6.15
N VAL A 13 6.30 1.98 -7.43
CA VAL A 13 6.77 3.04 -8.34
C VAL A 13 5.65 4.03 -8.70
N THR A 14 4.41 3.58 -8.85
CA THR A 14 3.26 4.43 -9.21
C THR A 14 2.85 5.34 -8.07
N PHE A 15 2.95 4.89 -6.81
CA PHE A 15 2.69 5.74 -5.65
C PHE A 15 3.89 6.59 -5.25
N ASP A 16 5.13 6.11 -5.39
CA ASP A 16 6.33 6.91 -5.13
C ASP A 16 6.44 8.12 -6.08
N ASN A 17 5.90 8.01 -7.30
CA ASN A 17 5.83 9.13 -8.24
C ASN A 17 4.52 9.95 -8.15
N ASP A 18 3.63 9.64 -7.21
CA ASP A 18 2.35 10.34 -6.98
C ASP A 18 1.46 10.46 -8.26
N GLU A 19 1.67 9.60 -9.27
CA GLU A 19 0.98 9.71 -10.56
C GLU A 19 -0.53 9.42 -10.40
N TYR A 20 -0.86 8.47 -9.55
CA TYR A 20 -2.22 7.97 -9.36
C TYR A 20 -3.15 9.02 -8.72
N THR A 21 -2.66 9.70 -7.69
CA THR A 21 -3.32 10.80 -7.00
C THR A 21 -3.32 12.06 -7.86
N ALA A 22 -2.23 12.34 -8.58
CA ALA A 22 -2.13 13.48 -9.47
C ALA A 22 -3.19 13.43 -10.60
N GLU A 23 -3.47 12.24 -11.13
CA GLU A 23 -4.47 12.03 -12.17
C GLU A 23 -5.91 12.08 -11.64
N LEU A 24 -6.18 11.45 -10.50
CA LEU A 24 -7.56 11.17 -10.06
C LEU A 24 -8.11 12.12 -8.99
N ALA A 25 -7.26 12.72 -8.16
CA ALA A 25 -7.70 13.57 -7.06
C ALA A 25 -8.01 15.00 -7.54
N SER A 26 -8.97 15.67 -6.90
CA SER A 26 -9.16 17.11 -7.10
C SER A 26 -8.00 17.92 -6.51
N ASP A 27 -7.77 19.16 -6.98
CA ASP A 27 -6.71 20.03 -6.43
C ASP A 27 -6.81 20.21 -4.92
N LYS A 28 -8.04 20.29 -4.40
CA LYS A 28 -8.28 20.36 -2.96
C LYS A 28 -7.84 19.06 -2.27
N LEU A 29 -8.19 17.92 -2.83
CA LEU A 29 -7.91 16.62 -2.21
C LEU A 29 -6.41 16.29 -2.25
N LYS A 30 -5.69 16.67 -3.31
CA LYS A 30 -4.22 16.54 -3.39
C LYS A 30 -3.52 17.16 -2.19
N THR A 31 -3.98 18.32 -1.71
CA THR A 31 -3.38 18.98 -0.53
C THR A 31 -3.63 18.24 0.80
N LEU A 32 -4.48 17.22 0.80
CA LEU A 32 -4.84 16.44 1.99
C LEU A 32 -4.26 15.03 1.97
N ILE A 33 -3.62 14.64 0.86
CA ILE A 33 -3.03 13.32 0.67
C ILE A 33 -1.54 13.42 0.94
N ASP A 34 -1.05 12.49 1.75
CA ASP A 34 0.36 12.26 1.99
C ASP A 34 0.69 10.82 1.62
N VAL A 35 1.79 10.60 0.92
CA VAL A 35 2.26 9.28 0.48
C VAL A 35 3.67 9.09 1.02
N GLU A 36 3.83 8.08 1.86
CA GLU A 36 5.10 7.75 2.50
C GLU A 36 5.61 6.38 2.02
N ALA A 37 6.84 6.37 1.51
CA ALA A 37 7.58 5.14 1.24
C ALA A 37 8.41 4.75 2.47
N VAL A 38 8.07 3.64 3.11
CA VAL A 38 8.73 3.12 4.31
C VAL A 38 9.83 2.14 3.93
N GLN A 39 11.08 2.54 4.14
CA GLN A 39 12.25 1.69 3.91
C GLN A 39 12.51 0.73 5.06
N HIS A 40 12.97 -0.48 4.71
CA HIS A 40 13.23 -1.56 5.64
C HIS A 40 14.65 -2.12 5.50
N PRO A 41 15.14 -2.92 6.46
CA PRO A 41 16.40 -3.66 6.31
C PRO A 41 16.38 -4.73 5.19
N TRP A 42 15.20 -5.11 4.70
CA TRP A 42 15.03 -5.97 3.53
C TRP A 42 14.68 -5.14 2.29
N GLN A 43 14.77 -5.74 1.10
CA GLN A 43 14.72 -4.99 -0.16
C GLN A 43 13.35 -4.39 -0.50
N GLN A 44 12.26 -4.98 -0.02
CA GLN A 44 10.91 -4.55 -0.33
C GLN A 44 10.49 -3.37 0.55
N ILE A 45 9.96 -2.32 -0.07
CA ILE A 45 9.46 -1.09 0.56
C ILE A 45 7.97 -1.25 0.89
N SER A 46 7.50 -0.65 1.98
CA SER A 46 6.05 -0.51 2.25
C SER A 46 5.57 0.89 1.88
N ILE A 47 4.29 1.05 1.61
CA ILE A 47 3.70 2.36 1.27
C ILE A 47 2.57 2.65 2.25
N ILE A 48 2.55 3.86 2.79
CA ILE A 48 1.45 4.39 3.58
C ILE A 48 0.87 5.57 2.83
N ILE A 49 -0.42 5.51 2.52
CA ILE A 49 -1.16 6.63 1.93
C ILE A 49 -2.12 7.16 2.97
N ARG A 50 -1.99 8.43 3.34
CA ARG A 50 -2.81 9.08 4.36
C ARG A 50 -3.66 10.17 3.72
N ILE A 51 -4.97 10.13 3.97
CA ILE A 51 -5.90 11.23 3.67
C ILE A 51 -6.30 11.88 4.99
N ALA A 52 -5.86 13.12 5.24
CA ALA A 52 -6.13 13.81 6.49
C ALA A 52 -6.50 15.29 6.27
N PRO A 53 -7.68 15.76 6.73
CA PRO A 53 -7.93 17.19 6.79
C PRO A 53 -7.05 17.84 7.89
N PRO A 54 -6.70 19.13 7.77
CA PRO A 54 -5.91 19.84 8.78
C PRO A 54 -6.52 19.78 10.18
N THR A 55 -7.86 19.70 10.25
CA THR A 55 -8.62 19.61 11.51
C THR A 55 -8.45 18.28 12.25
N ALA A 56 -7.89 17.25 11.60
CA ALA A 56 -7.79 15.90 12.16
C ALA A 56 -6.34 15.39 12.30
N LEU A 57 -5.33 16.26 12.14
CA LEU A 57 -3.91 15.87 12.20
C LEU A 57 -3.48 15.22 13.53
N GLY A 58 -4.19 15.48 14.63
CA GLY A 58 -3.92 14.88 15.94
C GLY A 58 -4.84 13.72 16.32
N SER A 59 -5.67 13.23 15.41
CA SER A 59 -6.57 12.09 15.64
C SER A 59 -5.97 10.79 15.10
N ASP A 60 -6.31 9.68 15.75
CA ASP A 60 -5.92 8.35 15.29
C ASP A 60 -6.57 8.04 13.92
N PRO A 61 -5.81 7.49 12.96
CA PRO A 61 -6.34 7.13 11.66
C PRO A 61 -7.22 5.87 11.73
N ILE A 62 -8.15 5.77 10.77
CA ILE A 62 -8.73 4.49 10.38
C ILE A 62 -7.78 3.84 9.38
N THR A 63 -7.13 2.75 9.78
CA THR A 63 -6.15 2.04 8.95
C THR A 63 -6.79 0.86 8.21
N ILE A 64 -6.54 0.79 6.91
CA ILE A 64 -6.91 -0.30 6.01
C ILE A 64 -5.62 -0.83 5.41
N LEU A 65 -5.34 -2.13 5.54
CA LEU A 65 -4.04 -2.69 5.16
C LEU A 65 -4.17 -3.99 4.36
N ALA A 66 -3.19 -4.22 3.49
CA ALA A 66 -2.96 -5.46 2.75
C ALA A 66 -1.45 -5.67 2.61
N HIS A 67 -0.99 -6.91 2.51
CA HIS A 67 0.42 -7.16 2.25
C HIS A 67 0.71 -7.33 0.76
N ILE A 68 1.90 -6.89 0.37
CA ILE A 68 2.31 -6.78 -1.03
C ILE A 68 3.42 -7.76 -1.40
N ASP A 69 3.66 -8.78 -0.60
CA ASP A 69 4.54 -9.90 -0.93
C ASP A 69 3.76 -11.20 -1.12
N SER A 70 4.41 -12.17 -1.74
CA SER A 70 3.89 -13.54 -1.84
C SER A 70 5.04 -14.52 -1.78
N ILE A 71 4.79 -15.73 -1.27
CA ILE A 71 5.77 -16.80 -1.25
C ILE A 71 5.23 -18.07 -1.89
N ASN A 72 6.12 -18.84 -2.51
CA ASN A 72 5.83 -20.21 -2.89
C ASN A 72 6.40 -21.15 -1.82
N ARG A 73 5.52 -21.83 -1.08
CA ARG A 73 5.89 -22.73 0.02
C ARG A 73 6.30 -24.13 -0.43
N ASP A 74 6.17 -24.45 -1.72
CA ASP A 74 6.48 -25.79 -2.26
C ASP A 74 7.99 -26.04 -2.46
N GLY A 75 8.85 -25.09 -2.09
CA GLY A 75 10.12 -25.42 -1.43
C GLY A 75 11.23 -26.09 -2.23
N ILE A 76 11.32 -25.93 -3.56
CA ILE A 76 12.39 -26.58 -4.36
C ILE A 76 13.44 -25.59 -4.90
N THR A 77 13.08 -24.35 -5.24
CA THR A 77 14.04 -23.30 -5.60
C THR A 77 13.48 -21.91 -5.31
N SER A 78 14.36 -20.93 -5.07
CA SER A 78 13.97 -19.53 -4.94
C SER A 78 13.30 -18.97 -6.19
N ASP A 79 13.51 -19.57 -7.36
CA ASP A 79 13.13 -18.96 -8.63
C ASP A 79 11.78 -19.47 -9.14
N LEU A 80 11.03 -20.18 -8.30
CA LEU A 80 9.67 -20.61 -8.64
C LEU A 80 8.73 -19.39 -8.68
N PRO A 81 7.78 -19.38 -9.63
CA PRO A 81 6.74 -18.35 -9.65
C PRO A 81 6.00 -18.27 -8.31
N THR A 82 5.86 -17.05 -7.81
CA THR A 82 5.06 -16.67 -6.64
C THR A 82 3.87 -15.81 -7.13
N PRO A 83 2.80 -16.41 -7.68
CA PRO A 83 1.75 -15.64 -8.33
C PRO A 83 0.90 -14.80 -7.37
N GLY A 84 0.73 -15.21 -6.11
CA GLY A 84 0.16 -14.39 -5.04
C GLY A 84 -1.26 -13.83 -5.27
N ALA A 85 -2.01 -14.34 -6.25
CA ALA A 85 -3.26 -13.70 -6.67
C ALA A 85 -4.34 -13.72 -5.57
N GLY A 86 -4.45 -14.81 -4.82
CA GLY A 86 -5.34 -14.92 -3.67
C GLY A 86 -4.74 -14.33 -2.39
N ASP A 87 -3.41 -14.44 -2.23
CA ASP A 87 -2.67 -14.16 -1.00
C ASP A 87 -1.41 -13.33 -1.33
N ASP A 88 -1.45 -12.00 -1.17
CA ASP A 88 -2.64 -11.14 -0.94
C ASP A 88 -2.83 -10.12 -2.07
N GLY A 89 -2.65 -10.59 -3.31
CA GLY A 89 -2.93 -9.79 -4.50
C GLY A 89 -4.39 -9.29 -4.51
N SER A 90 -5.33 -10.13 -4.07
CA SER A 90 -6.76 -9.78 -4.03
C SER A 90 -7.08 -8.71 -2.99
N GLY A 91 -6.51 -8.76 -1.77
CA GLY A 91 -6.66 -7.71 -0.76
C GLY A 91 -5.98 -6.41 -1.20
N THR A 92 -4.76 -6.51 -1.74
CA THR A 92 -4.01 -5.36 -2.27
C THR A 92 -4.82 -4.58 -3.31
N VAL A 93 -5.41 -5.24 -4.31
CA VAL A 93 -6.22 -4.55 -5.33
C VAL A 93 -7.55 -4.05 -4.78
N THR A 94 -8.10 -4.72 -3.76
CA THR A 94 -9.35 -4.29 -3.11
C THR A 94 -9.16 -2.96 -2.39
N ILE A 95 -8.08 -2.81 -1.62
CA ILE A 95 -7.81 -1.57 -0.89
C ILE A 95 -7.37 -0.45 -1.84
N LEU A 96 -6.69 -0.78 -2.93
CA LEU A 96 -6.36 0.14 -4.03
C LEU A 96 -7.63 0.71 -4.68
N GLU A 97 -8.59 -0.16 -5.01
CA GLU A 97 -9.85 0.26 -5.63
C GLU A 97 -10.71 1.08 -4.66
N ALA A 98 -10.70 0.73 -3.37
CA ALA A 98 -11.34 1.55 -2.35
C ALA A 98 -10.72 2.97 -2.30
N PHE A 99 -9.39 3.07 -2.32
CA PHE A 99 -8.70 4.36 -2.38
C PHE A 99 -9.11 5.16 -3.64
N ARG A 100 -9.08 4.53 -4.82
CA ARG A 100 -9.52 5.13 -6.09
C ARG A 100 -10.95 5.68 -6.01
N ALA A 101 -11.87 4.92 -5.42
CA ALA A 101 -13.26 5.34 -5.24
C ALA A 101 -13.38 6.59 -4.37
N LEU A 102 -12.58 6.70 -3.29
CA LEU A 102 -12.54 7.91 -2.45
C LEU A 102 -12.02 9.13 -3.21
N LEU A 103 -10.99 8.95 -4.05
CA LEU A 103 -10.45 10.03 -4.88
C LEU A 103 -11.49 10.58 -5.86
N VAL A 104 -12.14 9.69 -6.61
CA VAL A 104 -13.17 10.06 -7.60
C VAL A 104 -14.40 10.68 -6.94
N ALA A 105 -14.76 10.23 -5.74
CA ALA A 105 -15.84 10.83 -4.95
C ALA A 105 -15.48 12.20 -4.34
N ASN A 106 -14.23 12.65 -4.49
CA ASN A 106 -13.68 13.84 -3.83
C ASN A 106 -13.94 13.83 -2.31
N TYR A 107 -13.81 12.65 -1.71
CA TYR A 107 -14.16 12.41 -0.32
C TYR A 107 -13.13 13.06 0.62
N VAL A 108 -13.61 13.88 1.55
CA VAL A 108 -12.81 14.45 2.63
C VAL A 108 -13.25 13.81 3.94
N PRO A 109 -12.42 12.97 4.57
CA PRO A 109 -12.83 12.26 5.76
C PRO A 109 -12.83 13.18 6.98
N VAL A 110 -13.64 12.84 8.00
CA VAL A 110 -13.67 13.58 9.28
C VAL A 110 -12.48 13.21 10.17
N SER A 111 -12.15 11.93 10.23
CA SER A 111 -10.94 11.39 10.84
C SER A 111 -9.94 10.99 9.75
N PRO A 112 -8.64 10.92 10.02
CA PRO A 112 -7.68 10.48 9.00
C PRO A 112 -7.99 9.05 8.57
N VAL A 113 -7.73 8.74 7.29
CA VAL A 113 -7.82 7.38 6.75
C VAL A 113 -6.48 7.02 6.14
N GLU A 114 -5.98 5.82 6.44
CA GLU A 114 -4.70 5.33 5.94
C GLU A 114 -4.85 4.02 5.19
N PHE A 115 -4.16 3.92 4.06
CA PHE A 115 -4.02 2.71 3.26
C PHE A 115 -2.58 2.23 3.36
N HIS A 116 -2.38 1.04 3.90
CA HIS A 116 -1.06 0.47 4.13
C HIS A 116 -0.83 -0.71 3.19
N PHE A 117 0.22 -0.61 2.38
CA PHE A 117 0.71 -1.66 1.50
C PHE A 117 1.99 -2.23 2.11
N CYS A 118 1.82 -3.31 2.89
CA CYS A 118 2.83 -3.83 3.81
C CYS A 118 3.80 -4.80 3.14
N ALA A 119 5.11 -4.59 3.32
CA ALA A 119 6.15 -5.50 2.85
C ALA A 119 6.46 -6.62 3.85
N GLY A 120 6.88 -7.79 3.36
CA GLY A 120 7.47 -8.84 4.19
C GLY A 120 6.51 -9.53 5.17
N GLU A 121 5.22 -9.63 4.87
CA GLU A 121 4.26 -10.42 5.66
C GLU A 121 4.65 -11.90 5.65
N GLU A 122 4.99 -12.45 4.48
CA GLU A 122 5.31 -13.87 4.31
C GLU A 122 6.68 -14.22 4.89
N GLY A 123 7.49 -13.19 5.18
CA GLY A 123 8.73 -13.29 5.95
C GLY A 123 8.52 -13.35 7.48
N GLY A 124 7.27 -13.33 7.94
CA GLY A 124 6.89 -13.36 9.35
C GLY A 124 6.41 -12.01 9.89
N LEU A 125 5.44 -11.37 9.22
CA LEU A 125 4.77 -10.14 9.66
C LEU A 125 5.73 -8.95 9.85
N LEU A 126 6.73 -8.80 8.97
CA LEU A 126 7.88 -7.93 9.25
C LEU A 126 7.53 -6.44 9.28
N ASN A 127 6.66 -5.97 8.37
CA ASN A 127 6.22 -4.57 8.39
C ASN A 127 5.18 -4.30 9.48
N SER A 128 4.14 -5.13 9.60
CA SER A 128 3.03 -4.90 10.53
C SER A 128 3.42 -4.99 12.01
N GLN A 129 4.63 -5.47 12.33
CA GLN A 129 5.17 -5.44 13.69
C GLN A 129 5.88 -4.11 14.03
N LYS A 130 6.23 -3.32 13.02
CA LYS A 130 7.08 -2.12 13.16
C LYS A 130 6.33 -0.81 12.91
N VAL A 131 5.14 -0.91 12.33
CA VAL A 131 4.24 0.20 12.03
C VAL A 131 3.12 0.19 13.05
#